data_AF-A0A9X5E0C3-F1
#
_entry.id   AF-A0A9X5E0C3-F1
#
_cell.length_a   1.000
_cell.length_b   1.000
_cell.length_c   1.000
_cell.angle_alpha   90.00
_cell.angle_beta   90.00
_cell.angle_gamma   90.00
#
_symmetry.space_group_name_H-M   'P 1'
#
loop_
_entity.id
_entity.type
_entity.pdbx_description
1 polymer ?
#
loop_
_entity_poly.entity_id
_entity_poly.type
_entity_poly.pdbx_seq_one_letter_code
_entity_poly.pdbx_strand_id
1 'polypeptide(L)' 'MTIDYLVLGLGSTTGYFGVEGASEHSFSFRTREDAIALGRHLRDYLQRASQTEDI' A
#
# COMPACT_ATOMS: atom_id res chain seq x y z
N MET A 1 -38.35 3.03 -8.77
CA MET A 1 -38.06 2.46 -7.45
C MET A 1 -37.34 3.53 -6.66
N THR A 2 -37.96 4.03 -5.60
CA THR A 2 -37.39 5.07 -4.73
C THR A 2 -36.76 4.36 -3.55
N ILE A 3 -35.53 4.72 -3.20
CA ILE A 3 -34.90 4.21 -1.98
C ILE A 3 -35.34 5.12 -0.84
N ASP A 4 -36.05 4.57 0.14
CA ASP A 4 -36.51 5.33 1.31
C ASP A 4 -35.37 5.64 2.29
N TYR A 5 -34.38 4.74 2.38
CA TYR A 5 -33.18 4.93 3.21
C TYR A 5 -31.95 4.32 2.54
N LEU A 6 -30.88 5.12 2.41
CA LEU A 6 -29.58 4.70 1.88
C LEU A 6 -28.51 4.87 2.97
N VAL A 7 -27.81 3.79 3.29
CA VAL A 7 -26.66 3.79 4.21
C VAL A 7 -25.41 3.36 3.45
N LEU A 8 -24.37 4.19 3.46
CA LEU A 8 -23.13 3.96 2.73
C LEU A 8 -21.96 3.74 3.70
N GLY A 9 -21.30 2.59 3.57
CA GLY A 9 -20.13 2.19 4.35
C GLY A 9 -18.91 1.87 3.49
N LEU A 10 -18.64 2.68 2.46
CA LEU A 10 -17.64 2.40 1.42
C LEU A 10 -16.19 2.46 1.91
N GLY A 11 -15.95 3.02 3.10
CA GLY A 11 -14.61 3.26 3.63
C GLY A 11 -13.91 4.45 2.95
N SER A 12 -12.59 4.36 2.84
CA SER A 12 -11.74 5.37 2.21
C SER A 12 -10.63 4.72 1.36
N THR A 13 -9.83 5.56 0.69
CA THR A 13 -8.61 5.18 -0.04
C THR A 13 -7.39 5.89 0.57
N THR A 14 -6.20 5.46 0.19
CA THR A 14 -4.95 6.12 0.62
C THR A 14 -4.83 7.49 -0.03
N GLY A 15 -4.65 8.52 0.81
CA GLY A 15 -4.45 9.89 0.35
C GLY A 15 -2.96 10.21 0.20
N TYR A 16 -2.55 10.65 -0.99
CA TYR A 16 -1.18 11.08 -1.29
C TYR A 16 -1.01 12.62 -1.25
N PHE A 17 -2.10 13.36 -1.05
CA PHE A 17 -2.10 14.81 -0.79
C PHE A 17 -1.31 15.67 -1.79
N GLY A 18 -1.22 15.25 -3.05
CA GLY A 18 -0.51 15.98 -4.11
C GLY A 18 1.02 15.92 -4.00
N VAL A 19 1.57 15.04 -3.16
CA VAL A 19 3.01 14.78 -3.11
C VAL A 19 3.40 14.02 -4.37
N GLU A 20 4.17 14.67 -5.23
CA GLU A 20 4.68 14.09 -6.47
C GLU A 20 5.49 12.82 -6.19
N GLY A 21 5.23 11.74 -6.93
CA GLY A 21 5.92 10.47 -6.79
C GLY A 21 5.44 9.60 -5.63
N ALA A 22 4.55 10.09 -4.75
CA ALA A 22 4.14 9.32 -3.57
C ALA A 22 3.32 8.06 -3.94
N SER A 23 2.44 8.12 -4.95
CA SER A 23 1.70 6.93 -5.42
C SER A 23 2.58 5.90 -6.13
N GLU A 24 3.68 6.35 -6.72
CA GLU A 24 4.59 5.54 -7.54
C GLU A 24 5.72 4.91 -6.71
N HIS A 25 6.16 5.60 -5.66
CA HIS A 25 7.36 5.26 -4.88
C HIS A 25 7.07 4.88 -3.43
N SER A 26 5.81 4.79 -3.03
CA SER A 26 5.43 4.32 -1.69
C SER A 26 4.46 3.15 -1.76
N PHE A 27 4.41 2.38 -0.66
CA PHE A 27 3.38 1.36 -0.46
C PHE A 27 2.23 1.97 0.33
N SER A 28 1.01 1.78 -0.16
CA SER A 28 -0.18 1.89 0.69
C SER A 28 -0.09 0.85 1.83
N PHE A 29 -0.80 1.08 2.93
CA PHE A 29 -0.88 0.15 4.07
C PHE A 29 -2.27 0.14 4.72
N ARG A 30 -3.30 -0.05 3.89
CA ARG A 30 -4.70 0.01 4.30
C ARG A 30 -5.41 -1.34 4.17
N THR A 31 -5.01 -2.15 3.20
CA THR A 31 -5.62 -3.45 2.93
C THR A 31 -4.72 -4.60 3.38
N ARG A 32 -5.27 -5.82 3.42
CA ARG A 32 -4.45 -7.02 3.68
C ARG A 32 -3.45 -7.24 2.54
N GLU A 33 -3.87 -6.93 1.32
CA GLU A 33 -3.08 -7.05 0.10
C GLU A 33 -1.89 -6.10 0.14
N ASP A 34 -2.08 -4.88 0.62
CA ASP A 34 -1.02 -3.90 0.87
C ASP A 34 0.06 -4.47 1.82
N ALA A 35 -0.37 -5.07 2.94
CA ALA A 35 0.55 -5.65 3.91
C ALA A 35 1.36 -6.83 3.34
N ILE A 36 0.72 -7.67 2.52
CA ILE A 36 1.39 -8.77 1.82
C ILE A 36 2.40 -8.24 0.80
N ALA A 37 2.04 -7.20 0.03
CA ALA A 37 2.91 -6.59 -0.95
C ALA A 37 4.16 -5.98 -0.28
N LEU A 38 3.97 -5.23 0.80
CA LEU A 38 5.05 -4.65 1.59
C LEU A 38 5.98 -5.73 2.18
N GLY A 39 5.41 -6.80 2.75
CA GLY A 39 6.19 -7.90 3.32
C GLY A 39 7.03 -8.64 2.28
N ARG A 40 6.48 -8.87 1.08
CA ARG A 40 7.21 -9.47 -0.04
C ARG A 40 8.36 -8.56 -0.49
N HIS A 41 8.07 -7.28 -0.72
CA HIS A 41 9.07 -6.30 -1.12
C HIS A 41 10.23 -6.24 -0.11
N LEU A 42 9.91 -6.12 1.19
CA LEU A 42 10.92 -6.09 2.24
C LEU A 42 11.79 -7.35 2.23
N ARG A 43 11.18 -8.53 2.13
CA ARG A 43 11.91 -9.81 2.08
C ARG A 43 12.86 -9.87 0.89
N ASP A 44 12.40 -9.47 -0.29
CA ASP A 44 13.20 -9.51 -1.50
C ASP A 44 14.44 -8.61 -1.39
N TYR A 45 14.26 -7.39 -0.86
CA TYR A 45 15.38 -6.46 -0.68
C TYR A 45 16.34 -6.92 0.41
N LEU A 46 15.84 -7.40 1.55
CA LEU A 46 16.69 -7.95 2.61
C LEU A 46 17.51 -9.14 2.12
N GLN A 47 16.91 -10.01 1.31
CA GLN A 47 17.63 -11.15 0.75
C GLN A 47 18.74 -10.71 -0.21
N ARG A 48 18.49 -9.72 -1.07
CA ARG A 48 19.53 -9.13 -1.93
C ARG A 48 20.64 -8.47 -1.11
N ALA A 49 20.26 -7.70 -0.08
CA ALA A 49 21.22 -7.04 0.80
C ALA A 49 22.11 -8.07 1.52
N SER A 50 21.56 -9.20 1.99
CA SER A 50 22.33 -10.27 2.63
C SER A 50 23.35 -10.97 1.72
N GLN A 51 23.21 -10.81 0.40
CA GLN A 51 24.11 -11.37 -0.61
C GLN A 51 25.16 -10.36 -1.08
N THR A 52 25.12 -9.13 -0.56
CA THR A 52 26.09 -8.09 -0.91
C THR A 52 27.31 -8.22 0.00
N GLU A 53 28.51 -8.16 -0.58
CA GLU A 53 29.76 -8.15 0.19
C GLU A 53 29.91 -6.81 0.92
N ASP A 54 30.48 -6.86 2.12
CA ASP A 54 30.84 -5.67 2.89
C ASP A 54 32.12 -5.09 2.26
N ILE A 55 31.97 -4.12 1.36
CA ILE A 55 33.06 -3.42 0.66
C ILE A 55 33.71 -2.36 1.54
#